data_AF-A0A9P9KF02-F1
#
_entry.id   AF-A0A9P9KF02-F1
#
_cell.length_a   1.000
_cell.length_b   1.000
_cell.length_c   1.000
_cell.angle_alpha   90.00
_cell.angle_beta   90.00
_cell.angle_gamma   90.00
#
_symmetry.space_group_name_H-M   'P 1'
#
loop_
_entity.id
_entity.type
_entity.pdbx_description
1 polymer ?
#
loop_
_entity_poly.entity_id
_entity_poly.type
_entity_poly.pdbx_seq_one_letter_code
_entity_poly.pdbx_strand_id
1 'polypeptide(L)'
;MRFYAQGMRCLRASAPRAAHLSRSSIILRTACAVRAYSSVPPTGSPSSKQGSVTIRGQTIKTDPEWFNAPANVLDATSRSLHLQKDHPVSITRQIIQSNFPEPTFKYHNEFSPVVSTAQNFDSLGFPANHPGRALSDTYYLNKETLLRTHTSAHQADTFRANQSAGYLISADVYRRDAIDRSHYPVFHQMEGAMSWDRNEVPNGDIAAAVWKDFENLPVHGVQVDDPNPAIHPERNPLQEPHHTAAEAEAIGAHLKRSLESMVVDIFSRAKAAAIKEDPDFVDEPLQMRWVEAYFPFTSPSWELEVYYAGDWLEVLGCGVVKQDILINAGVPNRLGWAFGIGIDRIAMLLFKIPDIRLFWSKDNRFLSQFEGVTDNLDTLKRFVPFSKYPPCPKDVSFWLSSTSAAGGNTKGSFHENDVMELVRNVAGDVVEDVRLIDEFTHPKTGRKSMAYRMVYRSLERTLTNTETNGFHERVREALVKELGVELR
;
A
#
# COMPACT_ATOMS: atom_id res chain seq x y z
N MET A 1 -3.52 13.83 -0.09
CA MET A 1 -2.62 13.15 -1.05
C MET A 1 -3.55 12.37 -2.00
N ARG A 2 -3.97 12.94 -3.14
CA ARG A 2 -4.95 12.30 -4.06
C ARG A 2 -4.33 11.20 -4.96
N PHE A 3 -3.09 10.83 -4.67
CA PHE A 3 -2.28 9.96 -5.51
C PHE A 3 -2.32 8.56 -4.87
N TYR A 4 -2.87 7.60 -5.63
CA TYR A 4 -3.46 6.27 -5.29
C TYR A 4 -5.01 6.15 -5.23
N ALA A 5 -5.79 7.23 -5.32
CA ALA A 5 -7.23 7.18 -4.96
C ALA A 5 -8.25 7.05 -6.11
N GLN A 6 -7.88 6.77 -7.38
CA GLN A 6 -8.89 6.59 -8.44
C GLN A 6 -8.55 5.44 -9.38
N GLY A 7 -9.25 4.33 -9.23
CA GLY A 7 -9.22 3.24 -10.19
C GLY A 7 -9.92 1.99 -9.70
N MET A 8 -11.23 2.05 -9.42
CA MET A 8 -12.10 0.86 -9.48
C MET A 8 -13.59 1.24 -9.35
N ARG A 9 -14.31 1.23 -10.47
CA ARG A 9 -15.78 1.08 -10.46
C ARG A 9 -16.10 -0.41 -10.34
N CYS A 10 -16.85 -0.78 -9.30
CA CYS A 10 -17.34 -2.14 -9.08
C CYS A 10 -18.10 -2.71 -10.30
N LEU A 11 -17.54 -3.73 -10.96
CA LEU A 11 -18.24 -4.52 -11.98
C LEU A 11 -19.21 -5.51 -11.32
N ARG A 12 -20.50 -5.40 -11.68
CA ARG A 12 -21.54 -6.38 -11.35
C ARG A 12 -21.43 -7.57 -12.29
N ALA A 13 -21.09 -8.75 -11.76
CA ALA A 13 -21.30 -10.01 -12.48
C ALA A 13 -22.76 -10.47 -12.29
N SER A 14 -23.51 -10.57 -13.38
CA SER A 14 -24.84 -11.18 -13.44
C SER A 14 -24.74 -12.71 -13.46
N ALA A 15 -25.35 -13.38 -12.48
CA ALA A 15 -25.42 -14.84 -12.41
C ALA A 15 -26.57 -15.40 -13.28
N PRO A 16 -26.39 -16.52 -14.00
CA PRO A 16 -27.48 -17.21 -14.68
C PRO A 16 -28.26 -18.13 -13.72
N ARG A 17 -29.57 -18.24 -13.98
CA ARG A 17 -30.52 -19.13 -13.30
C ARG A 17 -30.33 -20.59 -13.71
N ALA A 18 -30.31 -21.50 -12.74
CA ALA A 18 -30.78 -22.89 -12.84
C ALA A 18 -30.77 -23.49 -11.41
N ALA A 19 -31.52 -24.50 -11.02
CA ALA A 19 -32.80 -25.11 -11.40
C ALA A 19 -33.18 -25.97 -10.17
N HIS A 20 -34.47 -26.13 -9.90
CA HIS A 20 -34.98 -26.94 -8.80
C HIS A 20 -34.55 -28.40 -8.90
N LEU A 21 -34.01 -28.99 -7.82
CA LEU A 21 -34.12 -30.42 -7.54
C LEU A 21 -34.21 -30.72 -6.03
N SER A 22 -34.80 -31.89 -5.77
CA SER A 22 -35.62 -32.30 -4.63
C SER A 22 -34.89 -32.66 -3.34
N ARG A 23 -35.65 -32.58 -2.24
CA ARG A 23 -35.30 -32.97 -0.86
C ARG A 23 -35.00 -34.47 -0.73
N SER A 24 -34.06 -34.80 0.15
CA SER A 24 -34.09 -36.03 0.94
C SER A 24 -33.36 -35.82 2.26
N SER A 25 -34.09 -36.07 3.34
CA SER A 25 -33.73 -35.90 4.74
C SER A 25 -33.05 -37.15 5.29
N ILE A 26 -31.88 -36.99 5.91
CA ILE A 26 -31.30 -37.98 6.83
C ILE A 26 -30.88 -37.25 8.10
N ILE A 27 -31.49 -37.66 9.21
CA ILE A 27 -31.22 -37.21 10.57
C ILE A 27 -30.04 -38.04 11.08
N LEU A 28 -28.92 -37.39 11.40
CA LEU A 28 -27.88 -37.98 12.25
C LEU A 28 -27.63 -37.06 13.44
N ARG A 29 -28.02 -37.53 14.62
CA ARG A 29 -27.72 -36.91 15.92
C ARG A 29 -26.29 -37.26 16.29
N THR A 30 -25.42 -36.27 16.39
CA THR A 30 -24.13 -36.42 17.07
C THR A 30 -23.99 -35.29 18.07
N ALA A 31 -23.96 -35.66 19.35
CA ALA A 31 -23.67 -34.77 20.45
C ALA A 31 -22.23 -34.26 20.34
N CYS A 32 -22.05 -32.94 20.33
CA CYS A 32 -20.73 -32.33 20.44
C CYS A 32 -20.73 -31.36 21.62
N ALA A 33 -19.80 -31.59 22.54
CA ALA A 33 -19.67 -30.88 23.80
C ALA A 33 -19.39 -29.38 23.57
N VAL A 34 -20.21 -28.54 24.19
CA VAL A 34 -20.02 -27.09 24.22
C VAL A 34 -18.82 -26.78 25.13
N ARG A 35 -17.65 -26.54 24.54
CA ARG A 35 -16.56 -25.83 25.24
C ARG A 35 -16.85 -24.34 25.14
N ALA A 36 -17.30 -23.77 26.26
CA ALA A 36 -17.41 -22.32 26.43
C ALA A 36 -15.99 -21.72 26.38
N TYR A 37 -15.65 -21.05 25.27
CA TYR A 37 -14.53 -20.13 25.23
C TYR A 37 -15.00 -18.82 25.85
N SER A 38 -14.37 -18.45 26.97
CA SER A 38 -14.54 -17.16 27.64
C SER A 38 -14.17 -16.03 26.68
N SER A 39 -15.17 -15.33 26.15
CA SER A 39 -15.00 -14.08 25.43
C SER A 39 -14.92 -12.95 26.46
N VAL A 40 -13.72 -12.62 26.92
CA VAL A 40 -13.48 -11.34 27.59
C VAL A 40 -13.49 -10.27 26.50
N PRO A 41 -14.42 -9.31 26.51
CA PRO A 41 -14.34 -8.18 25.60
C PRO A 41 -13.16 -7.30 26.01
N PRO A 42 -12.40 -6.69 25.07
CA PRO A 42 -11.49 -5.62 25.43
C PRO A 42 -12.32 -4.43 25.88
N THR A 43 -12.51 -4.30 27.19
CA THR A 43 -13.00 -3.06 27.80
C THR A 43 -11.87 -2.04 27.71
N GLY A 44 -11.92 -1.18 26.71
CA GLY A 44 -11.02 -0.04 26.55
C GLY A 44 -11.77 1.15 26.00
N SER A 45 -12.26 2.01 26.88
CA SER A 45 -12.68 3.39 26.58
C SER A 45 -11.45 4.26 26.22
N PRO A 46 -11.61 5.43 25.59
CA PRO A 46 -10.62 6.01 24.69
C PRO A 46 -9.37 6.53 25.40
N SER A 47 -8.22 6.26 24.78
CA SER A 47 -7.01 7.10 24.77
C SER A 47 -6.68 7.76 26.12
N SER A 48 -6.04 7.03 27.03
CA SER A 48 -5.08 7.70 27.90
C SER A 48 -4.03 8.32 26.96
N LYS A 49 -3.82 9.64 27.07
CA LYS A 49 -2.71 10.34 26.42
C LYS A 49 -1.42 9.75 27.01
N GLN A 50 -0.99 8.62 26.49
CA GLN A 50 0.26 7.98 26.87
C GLN A 50 1.35 8.98 26.54
N GLY A 51 2.15 9.43 27.51
CA GLY A 51 3.26 10.38 27.28
C GLY A 51 4.41 9.78 26.48
N SER A 52 4.34 8.48 26.17
CA SER A 52 5.28 7.77 25.32
C SER A 52 4.66 6.49 24.77
N VAL A 53 5.15 6.03 23.61
CA VAL A 53 4.87 4.70 23.04
C VAL A 53 6.17 3.94 22.80
N THR A 54 6.12 2.61 22.87
CA THR A 54 7.28 1.76 22.56
C THR A 54 7.02 1.00 21.27
N ILE A 55 7.89 1.19 20.27
CA ILE A 55 7.78 0.59 18.94
C ILE A 55 9.08 -0.15 18.64
N ARG A 56 9.01 -1.47 18.43
CA ARG A 56 10.19 -2.34 18.21
C ARG A 56 11.34 -2.11 19.21
N GLY A 57 11.01 -1.90 20.48
CA GLY A 57 11.99 -1.67 21.55
C GLY A 57 12.46 -0.22 21.71
N GLN A 58 12.07 0.70 20.82
CA GLN A 58 12.37 2.13 20.93
C GLN A 58 11.21 2.86 21.62
N THR A 59 11.49 3.49 22.76
CA THR A 59 10.51 4.34 23.45
C THR A 59 10.56 5.76 22.91
N ILE A 60 9.41 6.26 22.47
CA ILE A 60 9.25 7.56 21.79
C ILE A 60 8.28 8.39 22.62
N LYS A 61 8.68 9.62 22.95
CA LYS A 61 7.77 10.57 23.59
C LYS A 61 6.72 11.01 22.60
N THR A 62 5.46 10.99 23.02
CA THR A 62 4.35 11.43 22.19
C THR A 62 4.01 12.89 22.49
N ASP A 63 3.35 13.52 21.53
CA ASP A 63 2.80 14.86 21.70
C ASP A 63 1.27 14.78 21.55
N PRO A 64 0.46 15.14 22.56
CA PRO A 64 -1.00 15.14 22.45
C PRO A 64 -1.56 15.99 21.29
N GLU A 65 -0.81 16.97 20.78
CA GLU A 65 -1.20 17.78 19.64
C GLU A 65 -1.09 17.02 18.31
N TRP A 66 -0.10 16.14 18.19
CA TRP A 66 0.25 15.44 16.94
C TRP A 66 -0.09 13.95 16.94
N PHE A 67 0.01 13.30 18.09
CA PHE A 67 -0.16 11.85 18.24
C PHE A 67 -1.55 11.42 17.79
N ASN A 68 -1.60 10.62 16.72
CA ASN A 68 -2.83 10.14 16.10
C ASN A 68 -2.74 8.67 15.66
N ALA A 69 -1.72 7.93 16.10
CA ALA A 69 -1.57 6.50 15.80
C ALA A 69 -2.41 5.64 16.75
N PRO A 70 -3.39 4.87 16.25
CA PRO A 70 -4.22 4.01 17.09
C PRO A 70 -3.49 2.72 17.52
N ALA A 71 -4.03 2.03 18.53
CA ALA A 71 -3.42 0.82 19.08
C ALA A 71 -3.24 -0.31 18.05
N ASN A 72 -4.22 -0.55 17.19
CA ASN A 72 -4.13 -1.59 16.14
C ASN A 72 -3.01 -1.31 15.12
N VAL A 73 -2.75 -0.03 14.79
CA VAL A 73 -1.65 0.36 13.90
C VAL A 73 -0.31 0.20 14.62
N LEU A 74 -0.23 0.60 15.89
CA LEU A 74 0.98 0.41 16.70
C LEU A 74 1.31 -1.09 16.88
N ASP A 75 0.32 -1.93 17.16
CA ASP A 75 0.48 -3.38 17.30
C ASP A 75 0.98 -4.02 16.00
N ALA A 76 0.48 -3.55 14.85
CA ALA A 76 0.89 -4.02 13.53
C ALA A 76 2.38 -3.79 13.24
N THR A 77 3.03 -2.81 13.88
CA THR A 77 4.47 -2.54 13.71
C THR A 77 5.37 -3.72 14.04
N SER A 78 4.91 -4.64 14.87
CA SER A 78 5.65 -5.85 15.28
C SER A 78 5.50 -7.02 14.31
N ARG A 79 4.55 -6.96 13.36
CA ARG A 79 4.19 -8.13 12.53
C ARG A 79 5.22 -8.45 11.46
N SER A 80 5.86 -7.47 10.84
CA SER A 80 6.91 -7.64 9.82
C SER A 80 6.58 -8.73 8.77
N LEU A 81 5.39 -8.66 8.15
CA LEU A 81 4.87 -9.74 7.29
C LEU A 81 5.78 -10.04 6.09
N HIS A 82 6.52 -9.02 5.61
CA HIS A 82 7.52 -9.14 4.56
C HIS A 82 8.75 -9.98 4.95
N LEU A 83 8.94 -10.30 6.23
CA LEU A 83 10.02 -11.17 6.74
C LEU A 83 9.54 -12.57 7.13
N GLN A 84 8.22 -12.79 7.24
CA GLN A 84 7.68 -14.07 7.70
C GLN A 84 7.83 -15.13 6.60
N LYS A 85 8.45 -16.28 6.93
CA LYS A 85 8.60 -17.39 5.98
C LYS A 85 7.22 -17.78 5.44
N ASP A 86 7.16 -18.01 4.13
CA ASP A 86 5.96 -18.47 3.41
C ASP A 86 4.77 -17.51 3.43
N HIS A 87 4.90 -16.34 4.05
CA HIS A 87 3.85 -15.32 3.96
C HIS A 87 3.80 -14.76 2.52
N PRO A 88 2.61 -14.58 1.91
CA PRO A 88 2.49 -14.06 0.53
C PRO A 88 3.27 -12.77 0.26
N VAL A 89 3.30 -11.84 1.22
CA VAL A 89 4.09 -10.60 1.14
C VAL A 89 5.59 -10.90 1.08
N SER A 90 6.09 -11.83 1.90
CA SER A 90 7.49 -12.25 1.93
C SER A 90 7.90 -13.01 0.66
N ILE A 91 7.03 -13.86 0.12
CA ILE A 91 7.24 -14.56 -1.15
C ILE A 91 7.33 -13.54 -2.29
N THR A 92 6.38 -12.59 -2.35
CA THR A 92 6.38 -11.54 -3.38
C THR A 92 7.62 -10.67 -3.32
N ARG A 93 8.06 -10.29 -2.10
CA ARG A 93 9.33 -9.60 -1.88
C ARG A 93 10.51 -10.37 -2.48
N GLN A 94 10.59 -11.69 -2.24
CA GLN A 94 11.70 -12.51 -2.72
C GLN A 94 11.70 -12.68 -4.24
N ILE A 95 10.52 -12.76 -4.86
CA ILE A 95 10.39 -12.75 -6.32
C ILE A 95 10.93 -11.43 -6.88
N ILE A 96 10.53 -10.29 -6.31
CA ILE A 96 11.06 -8.98 -6.74
C ILE A 96 12.59 -8.93 -6.55
N GLN A 97 13.10 -9.33 -5.38
CA GLN A 97 14.55 -9.38 -5.12
C GLN A 97 15.32 -10.25 -6.10
N SER A 98 14.74 -11.36 -6.57
CA SER A 98 15.41 -12.25 -7.54
C SER A 98 15.72 -11.58 -8.88
N ASN A 99 15.04 -10.47 -9.20
CA ASN A 99 15.29 -9.67 -10.41
C ASN A 99 16.40 -8.62 -10.21
N PHE A 100 16.90 -8.44 -8.98
CA PHE A 100 17.94 -7.49 -8.62
C PHE A 100 18.96 -8.14 -7.68
N PRO A 101 19.79 -9.08 -8.17
CA PRO A 101 20.61 -9.92 -7.32
C PRO A 101 21.79 -9.21 -6.64
N GLU A 102 22.21 -9.75 -5.49
CA GLU A 102 23.52 -9.48 -4.90
C GLU A 102 24.67 -9.99 -5.81
N PRO A 103 25.87 -9.36 -5.78
CA PRO A 103 26.27 -8.26 -4.90
C PRO A 103 25.89 -6.86 -5.43
N THR A 104 25.29 -6.74 -6.61
CA THR A 104 24.96 -5.45 -7.23
C THR A 104 23.96 -4.66 -6.38
N PHE A 105 22.93 -5.35 -5.88
CA PHE A 105 21.90 -4.77 -5.03
C PHE A 105 22.00 -5.28 -3.60
N LYS A 106 22.23 -4.39 -2.64
CA LYS A 106 22.17 -4.73 -1.22
C LYS A 106 20.76 -4.67 -0.68
N TYR A 107 20.34 -5.65 0.12
CA TYR A 107 18.98 -5.70 0.66
C TYR A 107 18.89 -5.15 2.09
N HIS A 108 17.92 -4.24 2.32
CA HIS A 108 17.61 -3.64 3.60
C HIS A 108 16.16 -3.93 3.98
N ASN A 109 15.93 -4.88 4.90
CA ASN A 109 14.56 -5.34 5.21
C ASN A 109 14.12 -5.07 6.66
N GLU A 110 14.99 -4.46 7.46
CA GLU A 110 14.82 -4.38 8.93
C GLU A 110 14.80 -2.95 9.46
N PHE A 111 14.75 -1.93 8.59
CA PHE A 111 14.67 -0.54 9.04
C PHE A 111 13.44 -0.31 9.94
N SER A 112 13.66 0.48 10.99
CA SER A 112 12.59 0.89 11.92
C SER A 112 11.48 1.63 11.16
N PRO A 113 10.19 1.34 11.44
CA PRO A 113 9.07 2.07 10.85
C PRO A 113 9.01 3.53 11.32
N VAL A 114 9.68 3.85 12.41
CA VAL A 114 9.75 5.19 12.98
C VAL A 114 10.84 5.98 12.28
N VAL A 115 10.44 7.09 11.67
CA VAL A 115 11.34 8.01 10.97
C VAL A 115 11.04 9.44 11.40
N SER A 116 12.02 10.31 11.20
CA SER A 116 11.80 11.75 11.32
C SER A 116 10.95 12.29 10.18
N THR A 117 10.27 13.42 10.41
CA THR A 117 9.61 14.19 9.35
C THR A 117 10.58 14.60 8.24
N ALA A 118 11.85 14.86 8.61
CA ALA A 118 12.91 15.17 7.66
C ALA A 118 13.23 13.99 6.73
N GLN A 119 13.38 12.78 7.28
CA GLN A 119 13.58 11.58 6.48
C GLN A 119 12.41 11.32 5.54
N ASN A 120 11.18 11.35 6.06
CA ASN A 120 9.99 11.01 5.27
C ASN A 120 9.60 12.06 4.23
N PHE A 121 9.96 13.33 4.42
CA PHE A 121 9.49 14.40 3.54
C PHE A 121 10.60 15.36 3.09
N ASP A 122 11.31 15.99 4.01
CA ASP A 122 12.24 17.09 3.67
C ASP A 122 13.40 16.60 2.79
N SER A 123 13.98 15.44 3.12
CA SER A 123 15.09 14.83 2.38
C SER A 123 14.73 14.43 0.95
N LEU A 124 13.44 14.36 0.64
CA LEU A 124 12.86 13.99 -0.64
C LEU A 124 12.26 15.20 -1.38
N GLY A 125 12.48 16.42 -0.88
CA GLY A 125 12.03 17.65 -1.53
C GLY A 125 10.52 17.93 -1.43
N PHE A 126 9.78 17.26 -0.54
CA PHE A 126 8.37 17.56 -0.35
C PHE A 126 8.18 18.98 0.20
N PRO A 127 7.29 19.81 -0.39
CA PRO A 127 6.96 21.12 0.17
C PRO A 127 6.39 21.04 1.59
N ALA A 128 6.60 22.07 2.41
CA ALA A 128 6.08 22.13 3.78
C ALA A 128 4.54 22.08 3.87
N ASN A 129 3.85 22.56 2.82
CA ASN A 129 2.39 22.53 2.68
C ASN A 129 1.88 21.32 1.89
N HIS A 130 2.73 20.32 1.62
CA HIS A 130 2.32 19.15 0.84
C HIS A 130 1.20 18.37 1.57
N PRO A 131 0.10 17.99 0.90
CA PRO A 131 -1.03 17.31 1.54
C PRO A 131 -0.66 16.02 2.27
N GLY A 132 0.37 15.29 1.81
CA GLY A 132 0.86 14.09 2.50
C GLY A 132 1.40 14.34 3.91
N ARG A 133 1.75 15.58 4.27
CA ARG A 133 2.16 15.96 5.64
C ARG A 133 0.97 16.20 6.58
N ALA A 134 -0.27 16.12 6.09
CA ALA A 134 -1.44 16.41 6.91
C ALA A 134 -1.69 15.29 7.94
N LEU A 135 -2.19 15.67 9.12
CA LEU A 135 -2.64 14.72 10.16
C LEU A 135 -3.77 13.80 9.67
N SER A 136 -4.48 14.19 8.62
CA SER A 136 -5.54 13.39 7.97
C SER A 136 -5.00 12.19 7.18
N ASP A 137 -3.75 12.24 6.73
CA ASP A 137 -3.16 11.27 5.81
C ASP A 137 -2.02 10.47 6.49
N THR A 138 -1.37 11.02 7.52
CA THR A 138 -0.15 10.48 8.13
C THR A 138 -0.29 10.21 9.63
N TYR A 139 0.30 9.10 10.10
CA TYR A 139 0.38 8.75 11.51
C TYR A 139 1.62 9.37 12.17
N TYR A 140 1.41 10.45 12.92
CA TYR A 140 2.43 11.13 13.70
C TYR A 140 2.51 10.57 15.12
N LEU A 141 3.73 10.49 15.64
CA LEU A 141 3.99 10.14 17.03
C LEU A 141 4.19 11.41 17.87
N ASN A 142 4.87 12.39 17.30
CA ASN A 142 4.99 13.77 17.75
C ASN A 142 5.24 14.65 16.52
N LYS A 143 5.55 15.94 16.71
CA LYS A 143 5.79 16.88 15.62
C LYS A 143 6.98 16.50 14.72
N GLU A 144 8.00 15.85 15.27
CA GLU A 144 9.27 15.55 14.59
C GLU A 144 9.36 14.11 14.07
N THR A 145 8.51 13.19 14.55
CA THR A 145 8.59 11.75 14.24
C THR A 145 7.21 11.15 13.91
N LEU A 146 7.23 10.22 12.97
CA LEU A 146 6.05 9.58 12.40
C LEU A 146 6.33 8.11 12.06
N LEU A 147 5.28 7.37 11.75
CA LEU A 147 5.38 6.09 11.06
C LEU A 147 5.50 6.33 9.56
N ARG A 148 6.59 5.84 8.93
CA ARG A 148 6.92 6.16 7.53
C ARG A 148 5.75 5.90 6.58
N THR A 149 5.50 6.83 5.66
CA THR A 149 4.41 6.71 4.67
C THR A 149 4.84 5.99 3.39
N HIS A 150 6.16 5.84 3.19
CA HIS A 150 6.76 5.14 2.07
C HIS A 150 8.21 4.71 2.37
N THR A 151 8.70 3.70 1.67
CA THR A 151 10.09 3.21 1.81
C THR A 151 11.15 4.24 1.39
N SER A 152 10.81 5.18 0.51
CA SER A 152 11.70 6.28 0.09
C SER A 152 12.19 7.15 1.25
N ALA A 153 11.54 7.10 2.43
CA ALA A 153 12.00 7.79 3.63
C ALA A 153 13.43 7.40 4.05
N HIS A 154 13.95 6.28 3.55
CA HIS A 154 15.29 5.79 3.82
C HIS A 154 16.28 6.03 2.66
N GLN A 155 15.84 6.66 1.57
CA GLN A 155 16.63 6.85 0.34
C GLN A 155 17.91 7.68 0.58
N ALA A 156 17.78 8.86 1.17
CA ALA A 156 18.91 9.75 1.41
C ALA A 156 19.96 9.12 2.34
N ASP A 157 19.52 8.41 3.39
CA ASP A 157 20.41 7.72 4.32
C ASP A 157 21.12 6.54 3.67
N THR A 158 20.44 5.81 2.79
CA THR A 158 21.01 4.65 2.08
C THR A 158 22.03 5.10 1.02
N PHE A 159 21.74 6.18 0.29
CA PHE A 159 22.74 6.79 -0.61
C PHE A 159 23.96 7.29 0.14
N ARG A 160 23.78 7.94 1.30
CA ARG A 160 24.89 8.41 2.14
C ARG A 160 25.78 7.28 2.63
N ALA A 161 25.17 6.13 2.97
CA ALA A 161 25.92 4.95 3.38
C ALA A 161 26.76 4.35 2.24
N ASN A 162 26.35 4.56 0.98
CA ASN A 162 27.08 4.24 -0.24
C ASN A 162 27.67 2.82 -0.28
N GLN A 163 26.89 1.81 0.12
CA GLN A 163 27.39 0.45 0.39
C GLN A 163 27.44 -0.46 -0.84
N SER A 164 26.80 -0.07 -1.94
CA SER A 164 26.65 -0.86 -3.17
C SER A 164 26.24 0.03 -4.35
N ALA A 165 26.30 -0.54 -5.57
CA ALA A 165 25.86 0.14 -6.79
C ALA A 165 24.35 0.41 -6.77
N GLY A 166 23.56 -0.60 -6.37
CA GLY A 166 22.14 -0.48 -6.11
C GLY A 166 21.74 -1.03 -4.74
N TYR A 167 20.51 -0.79 -4.33
CA TYR A 167 19.94 -1.34 -3.10
C TYR A 167 18.45 -1.61 -3.28
N LEU A 168 17.92 -2.50 -2.45
CA LEU A 168 16.49 -2.69 -2.26
C LEU A 168 16.12 -2.48 -0.79
N ILE A 169 14.99 -1.82 -0.53
CA ILE A 169 14.46 -1.62 0.82
C ILE A 169 13.05 -2.21 0.86
N SER A 170 12.82 -3.28 1.62
CA SER A 170 11.46 -3.80 1.82
C SER A 170 10.96 -3.53 3.23
N ALA A 171 9.78 -2.96 3.35
CA ALA A 171 9.28 -2.52 4.64
C ALA A 171 7.75 -2.31 4.66
N ASP A 172 7.18 -2.44 5.85
CA ASP A 172 5.83 -2.00 6.22
C ASP A 172 5.74 -0.46 6.22
N VAL A 173 4.68 0.13 5.67
CA VAL A 173 4.44 1.58 5.56
C VAL A 173 3.02 1.90 6.02
N TYR A 174 2.80 3.14 6.45
CA TYR A 174 1.66 3.52 7.28
C TYR A 174 0.95 4.75 6.72
N ARG A 175 -0.36 4.62 6.46
CA ARG A 175 -1.18 5.73 5.94
C ARG A 175 -2.59 5.68 6.52
N ARG A 176 -3.16 6.86 6.76
CA ARG A 176 -4.59 6.99 7.04
C ARG A 176 -5.32 7.04 5.71
N ASP A 177 -6.18 6.06 5.46
CA ASP A 177 -6.80 5.88 4.13
C ASP A 177 -8.20 5.25 4.23
N ALA A 178 -8.88 5.19 3.08
CA ALA A 178 -10.19 4.57 2.91
C ALA A 178 -10.26 3.13 3.45
N ILE A 179 -11.46 2.66 3.79
CA ILE A 179 -11.70 1.24 4.12
C ILE A 179 -12.36 0.59 2.90
N ASP A 180 -11.60 -0.22 2.19
CA ASP A 180 -12.08 -1.13 1.17
C ASP A 180 -11.15 -2.35 1.07
N ARG A 181 -11.39 -3.20 0.06
CA ARG A 181 -10.65 -4.47 -0.15
C ARG A 181 -9.19 -4.28 -0.58
N SER A 182 -8.80 -3.08 -0.99
CA SER A 182 -7.47 -2.72 -1.50
C SER A 182 -6.70 -1.78 -0.57
N HIS A 183 -7.37 -1.13 0.38
CA HIS A 183 -6.76 -0.17 1.31
C HIS A 183 -6.73 -0.70 2.76
N TYR A 184 -5.51 -0.73 3.32
CA TYR A 184 -5.25 -1.09 4.71
C TYR A 184 -4.28 -0.05 5.31
N PRO A 185 -4.37 0.29 6.62
CA PRO A 185 -3.59 1.40 7.16
C PRO A 185 -2.10 1.05 7.30
N VAL A 186 -1.77 -0.24 7.14
CA VAL A 186 -0.42 -0.78 7.11
C VAL A 186 -0.29 -1.70 5.89
N PHE A 187 0.59 -1.38 4.97
CA PHE A 187 0.87 -2.23 3.80
C PHE A 187 2.37 -2.22 3.55
N HIS A 188 2.87 -2.92 2.54
CA HIS A 188 4.30 -3.10 2.33
C HIS A 188 4.72 -2.55 0.98
N GLN A 189 5.87 -1.90 0.98
CA GLN A 189 6.51 -1.42 -0.23
C GLN A 189 7.90 -2.02 -0.35
N MET A 190 8.38 -2.03 -1.59
CA MET A 190 9.80 -2.15 -1.86
C MET A 190 10.29 -0.90 -2.59
N GLU A 191 11.33 -0.26 -2.05
CA GLU A 191 12.16 0.69 -2.78
C GLU A 191 13.24 -0.08 -3.52
N GLY A 192 13.59 0.36 -4.72
CA GLY A 192 14.86 0.02 -5.32
C GLY A 192 15.53 1.24 -5.92
N ALA A 193 16.86 1.29 -5.87
CA ALA A 193 17.62 2.32 -6.55
C ALA A 193 18.96 1.77 -7.05
N MET A 194 19.51 2.41 -8.08
CA MET A 194 20.84 2.14 -8.60
C MET A 194 21.47 3.45 -9.06
N SER A 195 22.78 3.59 -8.89
CA SER A 195 23.50 4.77 -9.33
C SER A 195 24.93 4.48 -9.79
N TRP A 196 25.41 5.33 -10.68
CA TRP A 196 26.75 5.31 -11.26
C TRP A 196 27.52 6.53 -10.76
N ASP A 197 28.76 6.35 -10.32
CA ASP A 197 29.63 7.46 -9.92
C ASP A 197 30.43 7.98 -11.12
N ARG A 198 30.30 9.28 -11.40
CA ARG A 198 31.01 9.93 -12.50
C ARG A 198 32.53 9.79 -12.39
N ASN A 199 33.08 9.65 -11.18
CA ASN A 199 34.51 9.48 -10.99
C ASN A 199 35.00 8.06 -11.25
N GLU A 200 34.10 7.08 -11.27
CA GLU A 200 34.43 5.66 -11.41
C GLU A 200 34.19 5.15 -12.84
N VAL A 201 33.35 5.84 -13.62
CA VAL A 201 33.09 5.49 -15.02
C VAL A 201 34.18 6.04 -15.96
N PRO A 202 34.54 5.31 -17.04
CA PRO A 202 35.54 5.77 -18.00
C PRO A 202 35.22 7.17 -18.55
N ASN A 203 36.21 8.07 -18.51
CA ASN A 203 36.11 9.46 -18.98
C ASN A 203 35.01 10.30 -18.32
N GLY A 204 34.40 9.84 -17.21
CA GLY A 204 33.25 10.50 -16.61
C GLY A 204 31.97 10.44 -17.44
N ASP A 205 31.91 9.55 -18.43
CA ASP A 205 30.77 9.37 -19.33
C ASP A 205 29.75 8.40 -18.73
N ILE A 206 28.82 8.95 -17.96
CA ILE A 206 27.74 8.19 -17.32
C ILE A 206 26.81 7.57 -18.36
N ALA A 207 26.47 8.29 -19.44
CA ALA A 207 25.55 7.78 -20.45
C ALA A 207 26.12 6.51 -21.12
N ALA A 208 27.40 6.53 -21.51
CA ALA A 208 28.05 5.36 -22.09
C ALA A 208 28.12 4.18 -21.12
N ALA A 209 28.41 4.43 -19.83
CA ALA A 209 28.44 3.38 -18.82
C ALA A 209 27.05 2.75 -18.61
N VAL A 210 25.99 3.56 -18.54
CA VAL A 210 24.62 3.09 -18.36
C VAL A 210 24.15 2.28 -19.57
N TRP A 211 24.45 2.72 -20.80
CA TRP A 211 24.12 1.95 -22.00
C TRP A 211 24.83 0.61 -22.07
N LYS A 212 26.09 0.54 -21.63
CA LYS A 212 26.81 -0.72 -21.51
C LYS A 212 26.15 -1.66 -20.49
N ASP A 213 25.67 -1.15 -19.37
CA ASP A 213 24.94 -1.96 -18.40
C ASP A 213 23.56 -2.40 -18.94
N PHE A 214 22.89 -1.51 -19.69
CA PHE A 214 21.61 -1.80 -20.36
C PHE A 214 21.70 -3.02 -21.30
N GLU A 215 22.80 -3.19 -22.02
CA GLU A 215 23.03 -4.34 -22.91
C GLU A 215 23.02 -5.69 -22.18
N ASN A 216 23.31 -5.68 -20.87
CA ASN A 216 23.32 -6.90 -20.03
C ASN A 216 21.96 -7.18 -19.38
N LEU A 217 20.98 -6.27 -19.49
CA LEU A 217 19.65 -6.49 -18.94
C LEU A 217 18.88 -7.54 -19.74
N PRO A 218 18.03 -8.35 -19.08
CA PRO A 218 17.15 -9.28 -19.78
C PRO A 218 16.31 -8.59 -20.86
N VAL A 219 16.05 -9.30 -21.95
CA VAL A 219 15.14 -8.84 -23.01
C VAL A 219 13.85 -9.64 -22.90
N HIS A 220 12.70 -8.97 -23.01
CA HIS A 220 11.39 -9.61 -23.06
C HIS A 220 10.67 -9.31 -24.38
N GLY A 221 9.76 -10.19 -24.78
CA GLY A 221 8.93 -10.03 -25.97
C GLY A 221 7.60 -9.31 -25.74
N VAL A 222 7.34 -8.83 -24.51
CA VAL A 222 6.10 -8.11 -24.19
C VAL A 222 6.14 -6.69 -24.78
N GLN A 223 5.08 -6.33 -25.50
CA GLN A 223 4.89 -4.97 -25.99
C GLN A 223 4.58 -4.03 -24.82
N VAL A 224 5.28 -2.91 -24.77
CA VAL A 224 5.09 -1.85 -23.78
C VAL A 224 4.78 -0.56 -24.52
N ASP A 225 3.65 0.04 -24.20
CA ASP A 225 3.26 1.31 -24.80
C ASP A 225 3.96 2.46 -24.05
N ASP A 226 4.84 3.17 -24.75
CA ASP A 226 5.57 4.34 -24.23
C ASP A 226 5.58 5.47 -25.25
N PRO A 227 4.45 6.18 -25.43
CA PRO A 227 4.28 7.11 -26.54
C PRO A 227 5.02 8.44 -26.31
N ASN A 228 5.50 8.71 -25.10
CA ASN A 228 6.12 9.98 -24.73
C ASN A 228 7.64 9.89 -24.77
N PRO A 229 8.34 10.97 -25.16
CA PRO A 229 9.79 11.05 -24.97
C PRO A 229 10.14 10.99 -23.48
N ALA A 230 11.37 10.56 -23.18
CA ALA A 230 11.84 10.47 -21.80
C ALA A 230 11.85 11.84 -21.07
N ILE A 231 12.07 12.93 -21.82
CA ILE A 231 12.16 14.28 -21.29
C ILE A 231 11.13 15.17 -21.98
N HIS A 232 10.46 16.01 -21.18
CA HIS A 232 9.57 17.05 -21.66
C HIS A 232 9.69 18.31 -20.77
N PRO A 233 9.84 19.53 -21.31
CA PRO A 233 10.11 20.74 -20.52
C PRO A 233 9.13 21.02 -19.38
N GLU A 234 7.83 20.79 -19.59
CA GLU A 234 6.80 21.04 -18.58
C GLU A 234 6.36 19.79 -17.81
N ARG A 235 6.00 18.73 -18.54
CA ARG A 235 5.42 17.50 -17.97
C ARG A 235 6.44 16.57 -17.33
N ASN A 236 7.68 16.55 -17.83
CA ASN A 236 8.70 15.59 -17.40
C ASN A 236 10.13 16.15 -17.51
N PRO A 237 10.47 17.19 -16.72
CA PRO A 237 11.61 18.04 -17.00
C PRO A 237 12.97 17.37 -16.76
N LEU A 238 13.98 17.83 -17.52
CA LEU A 238 15.38 17.56 -17.26
C LEU A 238 15.85 18.32 -16.01
N GLN A 239 16.83 17.76 -15.29
CA GLN A 239 17.43 18.39 -14.10
C GLN A 239 18.63 19.26 -14.47
N GLU A 240 18.43 20.36 -15.18
CA GLU A 240 19.53 21.28 -15.49
C GLU A 240 20.00 22.07 -14.25
N PRO A 241 21.31 22.35 -14.11
CA PRO A 241 22.42 21.96 -14.98
C PRO A 241 23.06 20.61 -14.60
N HIS A 242 22.44 19.83 -13.71
CA HIS A 242 23.05 18.64 -13.11
C HIS A 242 23.15 17.44 -14.06
N HIS A 243 22.16 17.25 -14.94
CA HIS A 243 22.09 16.14 -15.87
C HIS A 243 22.12 16.63 -17.31
N THR A 244 22.86 15.93 -18.16
CA THR A 244 22.70 16.05 -19.62
C THR A 244 21.49 15.24 -20.09
N ALA A 245 20.93 15.60 -21.25
CA ALA A 245 19.82 14.84 -21.84
C ALA A 245 20.20 13.37 -22.10
N ALA A 246 21.43 13.12 -22.56
CA ALA A 246 21.93 11.77 -22.84
C ALA A 246 22.01 10.89 -21.57
N GLU A 247 22.40 11.47 -20.43
CA GLU A 247 22.44 10.75 -19.16
C GLU A 247 21.04 10.41 -18.66
N ALA A 248 20.12 11.38 -18.69
CA ALA A 248 18.74 11.15 -18.27
C ALA A 248 18.03 10.11 -19.16
N GLU A 249 18.30 10.12 -20.47
CA GLU A 249 17.78 9.12 -21.41
C GLU A 249 18.34 7.72 -21.13
N ALA A 250 19.66 7.59 -20.96
CA ALA A 250 20.29 6.30 -20.66
C ALA A 250 19.79 5.72 -19.33
N ILE A 251 19.76 6.54 -18.27
CA ILE A 251 19.28 6.15 -16.93
C ILE A 251 17.80 5.75 -16.99
N GLY A 252 16.97 6.53 -17.70
CA GLY A 252 15.56 6.23 -17.91
C GLY A 252 15.36 4.90 -18.65
N ALA A 253 16.11 4.64 -19.72
CA ALA A 253 16.03 3.39 -20.47
C ALA A 253 16.44 2.17 -19.63
N HIS A 254 17.55 2.28 -18.88
CA HIS A 254 17.98 1.24 -17.94
C HIS A 254 16.93 0.96 -16.87
N LEU A 255 16.38 2.00 -16.25
CA LEU A 255 15.30 1.88 -15.28
C LEU A 255 14.09 1.14 -15.87
N LYS A 256 13.59 1.61 -17.01
CA LYS A 256 12.40 1.03 -17.66
C LYS A 256 12.61 -0.44 -17.99
N ARG A 257 13.73 -0.80 -18.63
CA ARG A 257 14.01 -2.21 -18.97
C ARG A 257 14.14 -3.11 -17.73
N SER A 258 14.75 -2.60 -16.66
CA SER A 258 14.87 -3.35 -15.40
C SER A 258 13.50 -3.66 -14.80
N LEU A 259 12.61 -2.66 -14.78
CA LEU A 259 11.27 -2.79 -14.23
C LEU A 259 10.33 -3.62 -15.09
N GLU A 260 10.41 -3.46 -16.42
CA GLU A 260 9.66 -4.30 -17.36
C GLU A 260 10.02 -5.77 -17.17
N SER A 261 11.31 -6.09 -17.09
CA SER A 261 11.80 -7.47 -16.87
C SER A 261 11.26 -8.06 -15.58
N MET A 262 11.29 -7.29 -14.48
CA MET A 262 10.73 -7.69 -13.19
C MET A 262 9.21 -7.96 -13.28
N VAL A 263 8.44 -7.07 -13.92
CA VAL A 263 7.00 -7.26 -14.07
C VAL A 263 6.69 -8.48 -14.96
N VAL A 264 7.45 -8.68 -16.03
CA VAL A 264 7.31 -9.86 -16.90
C VAL A 264 7.58 -11.16 -16.12
N ASP A 265 8.61 -11.21 -15.27
CA ASP A 265 8.87 -12.37 -14.40
C ASP A 265 7.69 -12.63 -13.44
N ILE A 266 7.23 -11.60 -12.72
CA ILE A 266 6.09 -11.70 -11.79
C ILE A 266 4.85 -12.28 -12.48
N PHE A 267 4.47 -11.74 -13.64
CA PHE A 267 3.27 -12.17 -14.36
C PHE A 267 3.47 -13.54 -15.04
N SER A 268 4.68 -13.88 -15.47
CA SER A 268 5.01 -15.21 -15.97
C SER A 268 4.85 -16.28 -14.89
N ARG A 269 5.26 -15.99 -13.65
CA ARG A 269 5.02 -16.85 -12.48
C ARG A 269 3.54 -16.99 -12.16
N ALA A 270 2.79 -15.88 -12.20
CA ALA A 270 1.34 -15.88 -11.99
C ALA A 270 0.62 -16.76 -13.02
N LYS A 271 1.01 -16.63 -14.30
CA LYS A 271 0.51 -17.45 -15.41
C LYS A 271 0.85 -18.93 -15.23
N ALA A 272 2.10 -19.25 -14.89
CA ALA A 272 2.51 -20.64 -14.66
C ALA A 272 1.72 -21.30 -13.52
N ALA A 273 1.49 -20.57 -12.42
CA ALA A 273 0.66 -21.04 -11.32
C ALA A 273 -0.81 -21.21 -11.73
N ALA A 274 -1.34 -20.33 -12.58
CA ALA A 274 -2.69 -20.42 -13.10
C ALA A 274 -2.90 -21.66 -13.99
N ILE A 275 -1.99 -21.91 -14.94
CA ILE A 275 -2.01 -23.08 -15.83
C ILE A 275 -1.88 -24.39 -15.03
N LYS A 276 -1.08 -24.40 -13.96
CA LYS A 276 -0.92 -25.58 -13.11
C LYS A 276 -2.21 -25.94 -12.36
N GLU A 277 -3.02 -24.96 -12.00
CA GLU A 277 -4.31 -25.18 -11.32
C GLU A 277 -5.42 -25.53 -12.31
N ASP A 278 -5.45 -24.85 -13.46
CA ASP A 278 -6.43 -25.03 -14.52
C ASP A 278 -5.69 -25.14 -15.87
N PRO A 279 -5.47 -26.36 -16.40
CA PRO A 279 -4.78 -26.57 -17.67
C PRO A 279 -5.46 -25.89 -18.87
N ASP A 280 -6.76 -25.58 -18.76
CA ASP A 280 -7.54 -24.89 -19.78
C ASP A 280 -7.53 -23.36 -19.58
N PHE A 281 -6.73 -22.85 -18.64
CA PHE A 281 -6.61 -21.42 -18.35
C PHE A 281 -6.16 -20.65 -19.60
N VAL A 282 -7.06 -19.80 -20.11
CA VAL A 282 -6.76 -18.86 -21.18
C VAL A 282 -6.27 -17.57 -20.55
N ASP A 283 -4.98 -17.31 -20.72
CA ASP A 283 -4.34 -16.08 -20.25
C ASP A 283 -4.54 -14.95 -21.26
N GLU A 284 -4.87 -13.76 -20.77
CA GLU A 284 -4.81 -12.56 -21.60
C GLU A 284 -3.33 -12.14 -21.74
N PRO A 285 -2.88 -11.71 -22.93
CA PRO A 285 -1.52 -11.21 -23.09
C PRO A 285 -1.25 -10.07 -22.12
N LEU A 286 -0.13 -10.13 -21.39
CA LEU A 286 0.32 -9.03 -20.55
C LEU A 286 0.49 -7.77 -21.41
N GLN A 287 -0.19 -6.71 -21.03
CA GLN A 287 -0.05 -5.38 -21.62
C GLN A 287 0.46 -4.43 -20.55
N MET A 288 1.46 -3.65 -20.92
CA MET A 288 2.09 -2.68 -20.04
C MET A 288 2.16 -1.33 -20.72
N ARG A 289 2.07 -0.24 -19.95
CA ARG A 289 2.30 1.11 -20.47
C ARG A 289 3.02 1.99 -19.48
N TRP A 290 3.84 2.90 -20.00
CA TRP A 290 4.47 3.95 -19.23
C TRP A 290 3.62 5.22 -19.27
N VAL A 291 3.38 5.78 -18.08
CA VAL A 291 2.67 7.05 -17.90
C VAL A 291 3.65 8.04 -17.28
N GLU A 292 3.75 9.24 -17.84
CA GLU A 292 4.54 10.31 -17.19
C GLU A 292 3.89 10.67 -15.85
N ALA A 293 4.73 10.81 -14.82
CA ALA A 293 4.29 11.11 -13.47
C ALA A 293 5.06 12.31 -12.90
N TYR A 294 4.72 12.71 -11.69
CA TYR A 294 5.48 13.71 -10.95
C TYR A 294 5.73 13.23 -9.52
N PHE A 295 7.00 13.18 -9.12
CA PHE A 295 7.40 12.97 -7.73
C PHE A 295 8.38 14.08 -7.32
N PRO A 296 8.31 14.63 -6.09
CA PRO A 296 9.26 15.63 -5.63
C PRO A 296 10.74 15.20 -5.66
N PHE A 297 10.98 13.89 -5.64
CA PHE A 297 12.30 13.26 -5.50
C PHE A 297 12.82 12.56 -6.77
N THR A 298 12.08 12.58 -7.88
CA THR A 298 12.59 12.11 -9.19
C THR A 298 12.22 13.08 -10.32
N SER A 299 12.98 13.07 -11.42
CA SER A 299 12.72 13.83 -12.65
C SER A 299 13.75 13.46 -13.73
N PRO A 300 13.37 12.98 -14.92
CA PRO A 300 12.03 12.58 -15.30
C PRO A 300 11.48 11.41 -14.46
N SER A 301 10.16 11.30 -14.43
CA SER A 301 9.38 10.38 -13.58
C SER A 301 8.31 9.65 -14.39
N TRP A 302 8.05 8.41 -14.01
CA TRP A 302 7.04 7.57 -14.65
C TRP A 302 6.32 6.68 -13.65
N GLU A 303 5.13 6.24 -14.04
CA GLU A 303 4.42 5.10 -13.47
C GLU A 303 4.35 3.98 -14.52
N LEU A 304 4.49 2.73 -14.08
CA LEU A 304 4.20 1.57 -14.91
C LEU A 304 2.80 1.06 -14.57
N GLU A 305 1.97 0.89 -15.59
CA GLU A 305 0.65 0.31 -15.44
C GLU A 305 0.54 -1.00 -16.22
N VAL A 306 -0.25 -1.93 -15.69
CA VAL A 306 -0.58 -3.21 -16.33
C VAL A 306 -2.08 -3.27 -16.60
N TYR A 307 -2.48 -3.74 -17.77
CA TYR A 307 -3.90 -3.95 -18.06
C TYR A 307 -4.38 -5.22 -17.37
N TYR A 308 -5.38 -5.10 -16.51
CA TYR A 308 -5.87 -6.22 -15.72
C TYR A 308 -7.36 -6.07 -15.41
N ALA A 309 -8.14 -7.13 -15.67
CA ALA A 309 -9.56 -7.19 -15.37
C ALA A 309 -10.39 -6.03 -15.96
N GLY A 310 -10.02 -5.56 -17.15
CA GLY A 310 -10.74 -4.52 -17.89
C GLY A 310 -10.35 -3.08 -17.54
N ASP A 311 -9.31 -2.86 -16.73
CA ASP A 311 -8.82 -1.53 -16.37
C ASP A 311 -7.29 -1.49 -16.32
N TRP A 312 -6.71 -0.30 -16.39
CA TRP A 312 -5.28 -0.08 -16.20
C TRP A 312 -4.98 0.06 -14.71
N LEU A 313 -4.04 -0.75 -14.23
CA LEU A 313 -3.65 -0.77 -12.83
C LEU A 313 -2.19 -0.33 -12.69
N GLU A 314 -1.98 0.79 -11.99
CA GLU A 314 -0.66 1.23 -11.56
C GLU A 314 0.00 0.17 -10.66
N VAL A 315 1.21 -0.26 -11.02
CA VAL A 315 1.99 -1.23 -10.24
C VAL A 315 3.12 -0.59 -9.44
N LEU A 316 3.74 0.46 -9.97
CA LEU A 316 4.87 1.15 -9.35
C LEU A 316 5.03 2.58 -9.89
N GLY A 317 5.70 3.42 -9.10
CA GLY A 317 6.22 4.73 -9.52
C GLY A 317 7.76 4.73 -9.50
N CYS A 318 8.38 5.47 -10.42
CA CYS A 318 9.83 5.50 -10.58
C CYS A 318 10.33 6.79 -11.25
N GLY A 319 11.66 6.93 -11.35
CA GLY A 319 12.28 7.99 -12.15
C GLY A 319 13.77 8.13 -11.92
N VAL A 320 14.36 9.11 -12.61
CA VAL A 320 15.75 9.54 -12.37
C VAL A 320 15.79 10.31 -11.05
N VAL A 321 16.65 9.93 -10.13
CA VAL A 321 16.75 10.52 -8.78
C VAL A 321 17.08 12.01 -8.87
N LYS A 322 16.41 12.85 -8.07
CA LYS A 322 16.74 14.27 -7.98
C LYS A 322 18.18 14.46 -7.48
N GLN A 323 19.00 15.22 -8.20
CA GLN A 323 20.43 15.38 -7.87
C GLN A 323 20.64 15.97 -6.48
N ASP A 324 19.75 16.85 -6.02
CA ASP A 324 19.79 17.42 -4.66
C ASP A 324 19.81 16.35 -3.56
N ILE A 325 19.14 15.20 -3.78
CA ILE A 325 19.14 14.09 -2.81
C ILE A 325 20.55 13.50 -2.69
N LEU A 326 21.23 13.30 -3.82
CA LEU A 326 22.59 12.75 -3.87
C LEU A 326 23.63 13.74 -3.35
N ILE A 327 23.46 15.04 -3.65
CA ILE A 327 24.28 16.12 -3.10
C ILE A 327 24.14 16.17 -1.56
N ASN A 328 22.91 16.19 -1.05
CA ASN A 328 22.63 16.23 0.40
C ASN A 328 22.99 14.92 1.12
N ALA A 329 23.08 13.80 0.39
CA ALA A 329 23.59 12.53 0.89
C ALA A 329 25.13 12.48 0.91
N GLY A 330 25.83 13.47 0.37
CA GLY A 330 27.30 13.50 0.34
C GLY A 330 27.93 12.66 -0.77
N VAL A 331 27.14 12.29 -1.79
CA VAL A 331 27.57 11.54 -2.98
C VAL A 331 27.25 12.32 -4.28
N PRO A 332 27.71 13.57 -4.41
CA PRO A 332 27.25 14.51 -5.45
C PRO A 332 27.61 14.11 -6.88
N ASN A 333 28.58 13.21 -7.06
CA ASN A 333 29.04 12.74 -8.37
C ASN A 333 28.27 11.52 -8.87
N ARG A 334 27.37 10.96 -8.05
CA ARG A 334 26.53 9.85 -8.47
C ARG A 334 25.29 10.37 -9.19
N LEU A 335 24.83 9.63 -10.19
CA LEU A 335 23.56 9.81 -10.90
C LEU A 335 22.86 8.46 -10.96
N GLY A 336 21.54 8.42 -10.90
CA GLY A 336 20.85 7.14 -10.81
C GLY A 336 19.34 7.21 -10.93
N TRP A 337 18.71 6.05 -10.82
CA TRP A 337 17.27 5.89 -10.81
C TRP A 337 16.79 5.29 -9.49
N ALA A 338 15.51 5.48 -9.20
CA ALA A 338 14.80 4.83 -8.10
C ALA A 338 13.38 4.42 -8.51
N PHE A 339 12.82 3.42 -7.83
CA PHE A 339 11.43 2.99 -7.94
C PHE A 339 10.85 2.63 -6.57
N GLY A 340 9.53 2.71 -6.47
CA GLY A 340 8.74 2.20 -5.36
C GLY A 340 7.59 1.33 -5.87
N ILE A 341 7.50 0.08 -5.38
CA ILE A 341 6.46 -0.89 -5.76
C ILE A 341 5.68 -1.36 -4.53
N GLY A 342 4.35 -1.45 -4.65
CA GLY A 342 3.48 -1.97 -3.59
C GLY A 342 3.45 -3.49 -3.55
N ILE A 343 4.08 -4.10 -2.54
CA ILE A 343 4.21 -5.56 -2.44
C ILE A 343 2.83 -6.22 -2.28
N ASP A 344 1.94 -5.67 -1.45
CA ASP A 344 0.60 -6.22 -1.21
C ASP A 344 -0.23 -6.25 -2.50
N ARG A 345 -0.17 -5.19 -3.33
CA ARG A 345 -0.87 -5.12 -4.61
C ARG A 345 -0.39 -6.21 -5.56
N ILE A 346 0.93 -6.38 -5.68
CA ILE A 346 1.51 -7.44 -6.51
C ILE A 346 1.13 -8.82 -5.96
N ALA A 347 1.18 -9.03 -4.65
CA ALA A 347 0.77 -10.27 -4.01
C ALA A 347 -0.71 -10.59 -4.31
N MET A 348 -1.61 -9.60 -4.26
CA MET A 348 -3.02 -9.78 -4.60
C MET A 348 -3.20 -10.28 -6.04
N LEU A 349 -2.43 -9.75 -6.99
CA LEU A 349 -2.47 -10.17 -8.39
C LEU A 349 -1.89 -11.59 -8.57
N LEU A 350 -0.70 -11.82 -8.00
CA LEU A 350 0.08 -13.05 -8.11
C LEU A 350 -0.67 -14.25 -7.52
N PHE A 351 -1.29 -14.06 -6.35
CA PHE A 351 -1.99 -15.11 -5.62
C PHE A 351 -3.51 -15.08 -5.83
N LYS A 352 -4.08 -14.13 -6.58
CA LYS A 352 -5.54 -13.89 -6.67
C LYS A 352 -6.20 -13.68 -5.30
N ILE A 353 -5.51 -13.02 -4.37
CA ILE A 353 -6.05 -12.69 -3.06
C ILE A 353 -7.03 -11.52 -3.22
N PRO A 354 -8.32 -11.70 -2.89
CA PRO A 354 -9.36 -10.74 -3.26
C PRO A 354 -9.55 -9.61 -2.24
N ASP A 355 -8.81 -9.61 -1.14
CA ASP A 355 -8.98 -8.69 -0.01
C ASP A 355 -7.67 -8.58 0.77
N ILE A 356 -7.14 -7.36 0.90
CA ILE A 356 -5.87 -7.07 1.58
C ILE A 356 -5.87 -7.49 3.06
N ARG A 357 -7.04 -7.53 3.72
CA ARG A 357 -7.17 -7.95 5.12
C ARG A 357 -6.74 -9.41 5.32
N LEU A 358 -6.76 -10.24 4.27
CA LEU A 358 -6.28 -11.63 4.36
C LEU A 358 -4.81 -11.72 4.74
N PHE A 359 -3.95 -10.78 4.30
CA PHE A 359 -2.53 -10.77 4.71
C PHE A 359 -2.36 -10.57 6.23
N TRP A 360 -3.32 -9.95 6.90
CA TRP A 360 -3.25 -9.69 8.33
C TRP A 360 -3.90 -10.77 9.18
N SER A 361 -4.68 -11.66 8.56
CA SER A 361 -5.33 -12.79 9.21
C SER A 361 -4.31 -13.71 9.88
N LYS A 362 -4.73 -14.34 10.98
CA LYS A 362 -3.98 -15.40 11.67
C LYS A 362 -4.61 -16.77 11.41
N ASP A 363 -5.55 -16.85 10.47
CA ASP A 363 -6.25 -18.09 10.15
C ASP A 363 -5.34 -19.06 9.43
N ASN A 364 -5.17 -20.24 10.01
CA ASN A 364 -4.34 -21.29 9.43
C ASN A 364 -4.85 -21.75 8.06
N ARG A 365 -6.16 -21.63 7.75
CA ARG A 365 -6.73 -21.95 6.43
C ARG A 365 -6.19 -21.05 5.32
N PHE A 366 -5.73 -19.84 5.66
CA PHE A 366 -5.06 -18.94 4.74
C PHE A 366 -3.55 -19.21 4.72
N LEU A 367 -2.92 -19.21 5.89
CA LEU A 367 -1.46 -19.29 6.00
C LEU A 367 -0.88 -20.61 5.47
N SER A 368 -1.54 -21.75 5.73
CA SER A 368 -1.01 -23.06 5.33
C SER A 368 -1.00 -23.30 3.81
N GLN A 369 -1.73 -22.49 3.03
CA GLN A 369 -1.77 -22.64 1.57
C GLN A 369 -0.43 -22.33 0.90
N PHE A 370 0.42 -21.53 1.55
CA PHE A 370 1.68 -21.02 1.01
C PHE A 370 2.92 -21.71 1.61
N GLU A 371 2.73 -22.69 2.49
CA GLU A 371 3.83 -23.44 3.11
C GLU A 371 4.77 -24.05 2.05
N GLY A 372 6.07 -23.86 2.26
CA GLY A 372 7.14 -24.36 1.40
C GLY A 372 7.44 -23.51 0.17
N VAL A 373 6.65 -22.48 -0.14
CA VAL A 373 6.86 -21.67 -1.37
C VAL A 373 8.16 -20.87 -1.31
N THR A 374 8.58 -20.43 -0.12
CA THR A 374 9.88 -19.73 0.04
C THR A 374 11.06 -20.62 -0.31
N ASP A 375 10.94 -21.93 -0.14
CA ASP A 375 12.04 -22.88 -0.38
C ASP A 375 12.24 -23.14 -1.88
N ASN A 376 11.19 -22.90 -2.69
CA ASN A 376 11.26 -22.90 -4.15
C ASN A 376 10.14 -22.00 -4.72
N LEU A 377 10.51 -20.80 -5.18
CA LEU A 377 9.56 -19.81 -5.69
C LEU A 377 8.79 -20.28 -6.94
N ASP A 378 9.26 -21.31 -7.65
CA ASP A 378 8.56 -21.91 -8.79
C ASP A 378 7.40 -22.82 -8.36
N THR A 379 7.27 -23.09 -7.06
CA THR A 379 6.15 -23.84 -6.48
C THR A 379 4.95 -22.96 -6.14
N LEU A 380 4.94 -21.70 -6.59
CA LEU A 380 3.87 -20.74 -6.37
C LEU A 380 2.48 -21.34 -6.65
N LYS A 381 1.53 -21.03 -5.76
CA LYS A 381 0.13 -21.50 -5.82
C LYS A 381 -0.79 -20.31 -5.65
N ARG A 382 -1.91 -20.28 -6.39
CA ARG A 382 -2.95 -19.28 -6.18
C ARG A 382 -3.72 -19.59 -4.90
N PHE A 383 -4.21 -18.53 -4.25
CA PHE A 383 -5.08 -18.63 -3.09
C PHE A 383 -6.40 -19.31 -3.48
N VAL A 384 -6.78 -20.33 -2.71
CA VAL A 384 -8.07 -20.99 -2.81
C VAL A 384 -9.01 -20.37 -1.76
N PRO A 385 -10.05 -19.62 -2.18
CA PRO A 385 -10.97 -19.01 -1.24
C PRO A 385 -11.74 -20.07 -0.44
N PHE A 386 -11.82 -19.89 0.87
CA PHE A 386 -12.80 -20.61 1.70
C PHE A 386 -14.19 -19.96 1.57
N SER A 387 -15.23 -20.62 2.13
CA SER A 387 -16.63 -20.19 2.03
C SER A 387 -16.84 -18.71 2.34
N LYS A 388 -17.47 -17.98 1.41
CA LYS A 388 -17.78 -16.56 1.56
C LYS A 388 -18.91 -16.36 2.57
N TYR A 389 -18.67 -15.51 3.56
CA TYR A 389 -19.66 -15.15 4.58
C TYR A 389 -20.56 -14.00 4.08
N PRO A 390 -21.87 -14.02 4.39
CA PRO A 390 -22.79 -12.99 3.93
C PRO A 390 -22.42 -11.61 4.50
N PRO A 391 -22.51 -10.53 3.71
CA PRO A 391 -22.30 -9.18 4.22
C PRO A 391 -23.50 -8.70 5.04
N CYS A 392 -23.23 -7.84 6.02
CA CYS A 392 -24.27 -7.16 6.80
C CYS A 392 -24.08 -5.64 6.66
N PRO A 393 -24.69 -4.99 5.65
CA PRO A 393 -24.59 -3.54 5.48
C PRO A 393 -25.40 -2.81 6.55
N LYS A 394 -24.87 -1.70 7.06
CA LYS A 394 -25.55 -0.75 7.95
C LYS A 394 -25.23 0.68 7.52
N ASP A 395 -26.23 1.54 7.60
CA ASP A 395 -26.09 2.95 7.22
C ASP A 395 -26.13 3.82 8.48
N VAL A 396 -25.28 4.83 8.53
CA VAL A 396 -25.32 5.88 9.55
C VAL A 396 -25.35 7.23 8.85
N SER A 397 -26.27 8.09 9.28
CA SER A 397 -26.33 9.49 8.86
C SER A 397 -26.06 10.38 10.06
N PHE A 398 -25.40 11.50 9.83
CA PHE A 398 -25.16 12.49 10.86
C PHE A 398 -25.02 13.88 10.24
N TRP A 399 -25.19 14.89 11.08
CA TRP A 399 -24.85 16.27 10.80
C TRP A 399 -23.45 16.56 11.33
N LEU A 400 -22.65 17.27 10.53
CA LEU A 400 -21.41 17.85 11.02
C LEU A 400 -21.73 18.91 12.08
N SER A 401 -20.88 19.00 13.10
CA SER A 401 -20.88 20.14 14.01
C SER A 401 -20.69 21.42 13.21
N SER A 402 -21.41 22.49 13.55
CA SER A 402 -21.35 23.75 12.82
C SER A 402 -19.98 24.41 13.02
N THR A 403 -19.03 24.08 12.16
CA THR A 403 -17.77 24.83 12.02
C THR A 403 -17.84 25.65 10.74
N SER A 404 -17.54 26.94 10.91
CA SER A 404 -17.63 28.01 9.93
C SER A 404 -16.94 27.66 8.60
N ALA A 405 -17.54 28.07 7.49
CA ALA A 405 -17.13 27.78 6.11
C ALA A 405 -15.83 28.48 5.65
N ALA A 406 -14.79 28.56 6.49
CA ALA A 406 -13.48 29.10 6.12
C ALA A 406 -12.41 28.01 6.26
N GLY A 407 -11.81 27.63 5.14
CA GLY A 407 -10.86 26.53 5.02
C GLY A 407 -9.52 26.75 5.70
N GLY A 408 -8.81 25.64 5.94
CA GLY A 408 -7.40 25.62 6.30
C GLY A 408 -7.09 24.83 7.57
N ASN A 409 -6.61 23.60 7.39
CA ASN A 409 -5.54 22.94 8.15
C ASN A 409 -5.45 23.23 9.67
N THR A 410 -6.55 23.08 10.39
CA THR A 410 -6.56 23.16 11.86
C THR A 410 -7.28 21.94 12.44
N LYS A 411 -6.72 21.41 13.53
CA LYS A 411 -7.28 20.31 14.32
C LYS A 411 -8.72 20.67 14.71
N GLY A 412 -9.71 20.10 14.01
CA GLY A 412 -11.13 20.45 14.17
C GLY A 412 -11.97 20.53 12.89
N SER A 413 -11.37 20.52 11.69
CA SER A 413 -12.13 20.33 10.44
C SER A 413 -12.34 18.84 10.17
N PHE A 414 -13.60 18.43 9.95
CA PHE A 414 -13.95 17.04 9.62
C PHE A 414 -13.22 16.55 8.36
N HIS A 415 -12.53 15.42 8.44
CA HIS A 415 -11.98 14.71 7.30
C HIS A 415 -12.55 13.29 7.20
N GLU A 416 -12.74 12.76 5.99
CA GLU A 416 -13.32 11.41 5.80
C GLU A 416 -12.49 10.32 6.48
N ASN A 417 -11.16 10.45 6.46
CA ASN A 417 -10.25 9.54 7.16
C ASN A 417 -10.44 9.52 8.68
N ASP A 418 -11.10 10.50 9.29
CA ASP A 418 -11.47 10.43 10.71
C ASP A 418 -12.60 9.42 10.94
N VAL A 419 -13.56 9.33 10.00
CA VAL A 419 -14.59 8.28 10.01
C VAL A 419 -13.94 6.92 9.75
N MET A 420 -13.05 6.82 8.76
CA MET A 420 -12.35 5.56 8.44
C MET A 420 -11.55 5.07 9.65
N GLU A 421 -10.79 5.96 10.28
CA GLU A 421 -9.98 5.65 11.45
C GLU A 421 -10.86 5.18 12.63
N LEU A 422 -11.92 5.93 12.94
CA LEU A 422 -12.84 5.59 14.01
C LEU A 422 -13.51 4.22 13.79
N VAL A 423 -13.95 3.95 12.56
CA VAL A 423 -14.57 2.66 12.22
C VAL A 423 -13.56 1.51 12.36
N ARG A 424 -12.33 1.68 11.87
CA ARG A 424 -11.23 0.70 12.04
C ARG A 424 -10.95 0.45 13.52
N ASN A 425 -10.94 1.49 14.36
CA ASN A 425 -10.68 1.35 15.79
C ASN A 425 -11.77 0.61 16.54
N VAL A 426 -13.03 0.83 16.18
CA VAL A 426 -14.17 0.21 16.89
C VAL A 426 -14.45 -1.21 16.40
N ALA A 427 -14.35 -1.44 15.09
CA ALA A 427 -14.81 -2.67 14.47
C ALA A 427 -13.70 -3.50 13.81
N GLY A 428 -12.49 -2.97 13.66
CA GLY A 428 -11.34 -3.72 13.15
C GLY A 428 -11.59 -4.41 11.80
N ASP A 429 -11.06 -5.62 11.66
CA ASP A 429 -11.08 -6.37 10.41
C ASP A 429 -12.45 -6.95 10.02
N VAL A 430 -13.48 -6.79 10.87
CA VAL A 430 -14.84 -7.20 10.48
C VAL A 430 -15.52 -6.20 9.55
N VAL A 431 -14.96 -5.00 9.35
CA VAL A 431 -15.45 -4.03 8.37
C VAL A 431 -14.72 -4.24 7.04
N GLU A 432 -15.49 -4.49 5.99
CA GLU A 432 -14.98 -4.72 4.62
C GLU A 432 -14.94 -3.44 3.80
N ASP A 433 -15.93 -2.56 3.97
CA ASP A 433 -16.12 -1.38 3.11
C ASP A 433 -16.80 -0.28 3.92
N VAL A 434 -16.32 0.96 3.79
CA VAL A 434 -16.99 2.16 4.30
C VAL A 434 -17.01 3.20 3.21
N ARG A 435 -18.21 3.62 2.82
CA ARG A 435 -18.38 4.56 1.71
C ARG A 435 -19.40 5.65 2.04
N LEU A 436 -19.09 6.88 1.60
CA LEU A 436 -20.06 7.96 1.57
C LEU A 436 -21.10 7.64 0.49
N ILE A 437 -22.37 7.52 0.89
CA ILE A 437 -23.48 7.23 -0.02
C ILE A 437 -24.36 8.45 -0.31
N ASP A 438 -24.32 9.46 0.54
CA ASP A 438 -25.06 10.70 0.36
C ASP A 438 -24.39 11.87 1.10
N GLU A 439 -24.46 13.06 0.50
CA GLU A 439 -24.02 14.31 1.09
C GLU A 439 -25.08 15.39 0.80
N PHE A 440 -25.51 16.09 1.85
CA PHE A 440 -26.60 17.07 1.74
C PHE A 440 -26.32 18.30 2.61
N THR A 441 -26.49 19.50 2.05
CA THR A 441 -26.47 20.75 2.82
C THR A 441 -27.87 21.30 2.98
N HIS A 442 -28.32 21.45 4.23
CA HIS A 442 -29.66 21.95 4.52
C HIS A 442 -29.80 23.43 4.16
N PRO A 443 -30.74 23.80 3.26
CA PRO A 443 -30.76 25.12 2.64
C PRO A 443 -31.03 26.28 3.61
N LYS A 444 -31.75 26.01 4.73
CA LYS A 444 -32.09 27.06 5.71
C LYS A 444 -31.07 27.22 6.83
N THR A 445 -30.40 26.13 7.20
CA THR A 445 -29.49 26.12 8.37
C THR A 445 -28.03 26.07 7.96
N GLY A 446 -27.73 25.81 6.67
CA GLY A 446 -26.38 25.59 6.16
C GLY A 446 -25.70 24.33 6.70
N ARG A 447 -26.38 23.54 7.54
CA ARG A 447 -25.81 22.32 8.13
C ARG A 447 -25.54 21.29 7.06
N LYS A 448 -24.35 20.70 7.07
CA LYS A 448 -23.96 19.60 6.18
C LYS A 448 -24.25 18.27 6.87
N SER A 449 -24.97 17.40 6.18
CA SER A 449 -25.23 16.01 6.56
C SER A 449 -24.45 15.08 5.64
N MET A 450 -23.97 13.98 6.20
CA MET A 450 -23.29 12.92 5.49
C MET A 450 -23.92 11.59 5.88
N ALA A 451 -24.08 10.69 4.90
CA ALA A 451 -24.53 9.33 5.13
C ALA A 451 -23.48 8.34 4.65
N TYR A 452 -23.04 7.46 5.54
CA TYR A 452 -22.07 6.40 5.25
C TYR A 452 -22.74 5.04 5.29
N ARG A 453 -22.39 4.18 4.32
CA ARG A 453 -22.68 2.76 4.37
C ARG A 453 -21.44 2.01 4.83
N MET A 454 -21.61 1.18 5.85
CA MET A 454 -20.59 0.31 6.41
C MET A 454 -20.97 -1.14 6.14
N VAL A 455 -20.11 -1.88 5.45
CA VAL A 455 -20.32 -3.30 5.16
C VAL A 455 -19.51 -4.13 6.15
N TYR A 456 -20.20 -4.79 7.07
CA TYR A 456 -19.57 -5.73 7.99
C TYR A 456 -19.52 -7.12 7.35
N ARG A 457 -18.32 -7.67 7.21
CA ARG A 457 -18.06 -9.04 6.77
C ARG A 457 -16.70 -9.49 7.32
N SER A 458 -16.73 -10.48 8.21
CA SER A 458 -15.53 -11.18 8.64
C SER A 458 -15.02 -12.10 7.54
N LEU A 459 -13.70 -12.20 7.42
CA LEU A 459 -13.04 -13.18 6.56
C LEU A 459 -13.03 -14.58 7.17
N GLU A 460 -13.36 -14.77 8.45
CA GLU A 460 -13.10 -16.05 9.12
C GLU A 460 -14.39 -16.77 9.54
N ARG A 461 -15.51 -16.06 9.66
CA ARG A 461 -16.79 -16.60 10.10
C ARG A 461 -17.98 -15.75 9.65
N THR A 462 -19.18 -16.33 9.71
CA THR A 462 -20.44 -15.56 9.58
C THR A 462 -20.59 -14.64 10.79
N LEU A 463 -20.95 -13.39 10.52
CA LEU A 463 -21.38 -12.44 11.55
C LEU A 463 -22.89 -12.54 11.72
N THR A 464 -23.36 -12.61 12.96
CA THR A 464 -24.80 -12.50 13.24
C THR A 464 -25.24 -11.04 13.20
N ASN A 465 -26.53 -10.81 12.90
CA ASN A 465 -27.10 -9.45 12.97
C ASN A 465 -26.91 -8.81 14.35
N THR A 466 -26.99 -9.60 15.43
CA THR A 466 -26.78 -9.11 16.80
C THR A 466 -25.36 -8.58 16.99
N GLU A 467 -24.35 -9.32 16.55
CA GLU A 467 -22.95 -8.87 16.61
C GLU A 467 -22.73 -7.62 15.76
N THR A 468 -23.21 -7.63 14.51
CA THR A 468 -23.07 -6.49 13.60
C THR A 468 -23.74 -5.23 14.15
N ASN A 469 -24.95 -5.37 14.71
CA ASN A 469 -25.63 -4.24 15.35
C ASN A 469 -24.83 -3.72 16.55
N GLY A 470 -24.23 -4.62 17.34
CA GLY A 470 -23.35 -4.23 18.46
C GLY A 470 -22.11 -3.45 18.02
N PHE A 471 -21.45 -3.86 16.92
CA PHE A 471 -20.35 -3.08 16.35
C PHE A 471 -20.84 -1.72 15.84
N HIS A 472 -21.97 -1.71 15.13
CA HIS A 472 -22.49 -0.49 14.52
C HIS A 472 -22.95 0.54 15.56
N GLU A 473 -23.55 0.11 16.67
CA GLU A 473 -23.94 1.02 17.74
C GLU A 473 -22.72 1.64 18.42
N ARG A 474 -21.66 0.86 18.69
CA ARG A 474 -20.41 1.42 19.20
C ARG A 474 -19.77 2.42 18.23
N VAL A 475 -19.88 2.20 16.93
CA VAL A 475 -19.43 3.17 15.92
C VAL A 475 -20.27 4.45 16.00
N ARG A 476 -21.60 4.34 16.09
CA ARG A 476 -22.51 5.49 16.25
C ARG A 476 -22.18 6.29 17.50
N GLU A 477 -21.98 5.63 18.63
CA GLU A 477 -21.57 6.25 19.90
C GLU A 477 -20.22 6.96 19.78
N ALA A 478 -19.23 6.30 19.17
CA ALA A 478 -17.91 6.86 18.95
C ALA A 478 -17.96 8.08 18.01
N LEU A 479 -18.75 8.04 16.93
CA LEU A 479 -18.92 9.19 16.02
C LEU A 479 -19.37 10.44 16.79
N VAL A 480 -20.37 10.30 17.66
CA VAL A 480 -20.85 11.41 18.50
C VAL A 480 -19.77 11.85 19.49
N LYS A 481 -19.15 10.90 20.19
CA LYS A 481 -18.21 11.20 21.27
C LYS A 481 -16.89 11.80 20.80
N GLU A 482 -16.34 11.29 19.70
CA GLU A 482 -14.99 11.60 19.23
C GLU A 482 -14.99 12.64 18.11
N LEU A 483 -15.97 12.61 17.21
CA LEU A 483 -16.08 13.58 16.11
C LEU A 483 -17.10 14.69 16.37
N GLY A 484 -17.85 14.62 17.48
CA GLY A 484 -18.81 15.66 17.85
C GLY A 484 -19.97 15.82 16.87
N VAL A 485 -20.29 14.76 16.11
CA VAL A 485 -21.40 14.79 15.13
C VAL A 485 -22.75 14.58 15.81
N GLU A 486 -23.82 15.04 15.18
CA GLU A 486 -25.19 14.79 15.64
C GLU A 486 -25.86 13.74 14.73
N LEU A 487 -26.17 12.55 15.27
CA LEU A 487 -26.79 11.47 14.49
C LEU A 487 -28.16 11.89 13.92
N ARG A 488 -28.47 11.42 12.72
CA ARG A 488 -29.71 11.71 11.98
C ARG A 488 -30.47 10.44 11.64
#